data_AF-A0A7W7YT33-F1
#
_entry.id   AF-A0A7W7YT33-F1
#
_cell.length_a   1.000
_cell.length_b   1.000
_cell.length_c   1.000
_cell.angle_alpha   90.00
_cell.angle_beta   90.00
_cell.angle_gamma   90.00
#
_symmetry.space_group_name_H-M   'P 1'
#
loop_
_entity.id
_entity.type
_entity.pdbx_description
1 polymer ?
#
loop_
_entity_poly.entity_id
_entity_poly.type
_entity_poly.pdbx_seq_one_letter_code
_entity_poly.pdbx_strand_id
1 'polypeptide(L)'
;MARDDLHFRLRIPEDLKRQIEQQAERNARSMTAEIVQRLEESFREPLILPTALRERIKMYAERNDRTANEEILRLLNREFPVQWPASERLEYLADLLGIIKTGASDEHINNFTAAVEETLDGIASGRVTGLEEDARKRLLALWKDYKEREDWEAYEAAKSAVDDLDLEEVESLERNGTTEKFAERPIKNPYGDDDDGIPF
;
A
#
# COMPACT_ATOMS: atom_id res chain seq x y z
N MET A 1 -9.20 -9.14 -48.68
CA MET A 1 -10.40 -8.89 -47.86
C MET A 1 -10.78 -7.44 -48.07
N ALA A 2 -11.92 -7.16 -48.70
CA ALA A 2 -12.35 -5.80 -49.02
C ALA A 2 -12.64 -5.04 -47.72
N ARG A 3 -12.15 -3.80 -47.60
CA ARG A 3 -12.57 -2.91 -46.51
C ARG A 3 -13.99 -2.45 -46.82
N ASP A 4 -14.97 -3.02 -46.13
CA ASP A 4 -16.38 -2.59 -46.15
C ASP A 4 -16.58 -1.27 -45.37
N ASP A 5 -15.73 -0.27 -45.61
CA ASP A 5 -15.82 1.02 -44.93
C ASP A 5 -16.94 1.85 -45.57
N LEU A 6 -18.09 1.96 -44.89
CA LEU A 6 -19.21 2.80 -45.30
C LEU A 6 -18.82 4.29 -45.27
N HIS A 7 -18.93 4.96 -46.42
CA HIS A 7 -18.66 6.38 -46.55
C HIS A 7 -19.95 7.19 -46.46
N PHE A 8 -20.10 7.99 -45.39
CA PHE A 8 -21.27 8.83 -45.16
C PHE A 8 -21.00 10.30 -45.51
N ARG A 9 -21.93 10.93 -46.22
CA ARG A 9 -21.98 12.40 -46.35
C ARG A 9 -22.79 12.99 -45.21
N LEU A 10 -22.09 13.44 -44.17
CA LEU A 10 -22.71 14.06 -43.00
C LEU A 10 -23.01 15.54 -43.25
N ARG A 11 -24.20 16.00 -42.86
CA ARG A 11 -24.54 17.42 -42.76
C ARG A 11 -24.45 17.81 -41.29
N ILE A 12 -23.39 18.52 -40.94
CA ILE A 12 -23.15 18.99 -39.57
C ILE A 12 -23.17 20.52 -39.51
N PRO A 13 -23.65 21.13 -38.42
CA PRO A 13 -23.55 22.57 -38.20
C PRO A 13 -22.10 23.06 -38.24
N GLU A 14 -21.89 24.29 -38.71
CA GLU A 14 -20.54 24.85 -38.89
C GLU A 14 -19.77 24.97 -37.55
N ASP A 15 -20.46 25.34 -36.48
CA ASP A 15 -19.87 25.44 -35.14
C ASP A 15 -19.36 24.08 -34.64
N LEU A 16 -20.13 23.02 -34.88
CA LEU A 16 -19.76 21.66 -34.50
C LEU A 16 -18.55 21.18 -35.31
N LYS A 17 -18.52 21.50 -36.61
CA LYS A 17 -17.38 21.18 -37.46
C LYS A 17 -16.10 21.85 -36.93
N ARG A 18 -16.15 23.14 -36.60
CA ARG A 18 -15.00 23.87 -36.04
C ARG A 18 -14.52 23.28 -34.72
N GLN A 19 -15.45 22.87 -33.85
CA GLN A 19 -15.08 22.22 -32.58
C GLN A 19 -14.36 20.89 -32.82
N ILE A 20 -14.83 20.07 -33.76
CA ILE A 20 -14.19 18.79 -34.09
C ILE A 20 -12.82 19.01 -34.71
N GLU A 21 -12.65 19.98 -35.62
CA GLU A 21 -11.35 20.31 -36.21
C GLU A 21 -10.32 20.72 -35.14
N GLN A 22 -10.70 21.60 -34.21
CA GLN A 22 -9.81 22.02 -33.11
C GLN A 22 -9.42 20.86 -32.19
N GLN A 23 -10.35 19.95 -31.91
CA GLN A 23 -10.10 18.80 -31.05
C GLN A 23 -9.23 17.75 -31.75
N ALA A 24 -9.46 17.51 -33.04
CA ALA A 24 -8.65 16.62 -33.86
C ALA A 24 -7.18 17.11 -33.92
N GLU A 25 -6.96 18.41 -34.09
CA GLU A 25 -5.62 19.01 -34.09
C GLU A 25 -4.93 18.85 -32.73
N ARG A 26 -5.63 19.15 -31.62
CA ARG A 26 -5.10 18.95 -30.25
C ARG A 26 -4.73 17.51 -29.96
N ASN A 27 -5.49 16.55 -30.49
CA ASN A 27 -5.28 15.12 -30.28
C ASN A 27 -4.34 14.49 -31.32
N ALA A 28 -3.77 15.29 -32.23
CA ALA A 28 -2.94 14.84 -33.35
C ALA A 28 -3.61 13.73 -34.22
N ARG A 29 -4.91 13.87 -34.47
CA ARG A 29 -5.74 12.94 -35.25
C ARG A 29 -6.36 13.62 -36.46
N SER A 30 -6.76 12.83 -37.46
CA SER A 30 -7.59 13.36 -38.55
C SER A 30 -9.01 13.63 -38.04
N MET A 31 -9.71 14.57 -38.69
CA MET A 31 -11.11 14.88 -38.34
C MET A 31 -12.01 13.63 -38.38
N THR A 32 -11.81 12.74 -39.35
CA THR A 32 -12.55 11.47 -39.44
C THR A 32 -12.20 10.53 -38.27
N ALA A 33 -10.93 10.42 -37.90
CA ALA A 33 -10.49 9.59 -36.78
C ALA A 33 -11.05 10.10 -35.44
N GLU A 34 -11.09 11.42 -35.23
CA GLU A 34 -11.69 12.03 -34.04
C GLU A 34 -13.22 11.79 -33.99
N ILE A 35 -13.91 11.86 -35.12
CA ILE A 35 -15.36 11.55 -35.19
C ILE A 35 -15.62 10.09 -34.84
N VAL A 36 -14.87 9.16 -35.46
CA VAL A 36 -15.01 7.72 -35.19
C VAL A 36 -14.71 7.44 -33.72
N GLN A 37 -13.62 7.99 -33.18
CA GLN A 37 -13.28 7.79 -31.78
C GLN A 37 -14.36 8.31 -30.82
N ARG A 38 -14.90 9.50 -31.06
CA ARG A 38 -16.00 10.03 -30.23
C ARG A 38 -17.27 9.19 -30.32
N LEU A 39 -17.57 8.66 -31.51
CA LEU A 39 -18.68 7.73 -31.69
C LEU A 39 -18.43 6.44 -30.91
N GLU A 40 -17.25 5.82 -31.05
CA GLU A 40 -16.87 4.62 -30.29
C GLU A 40 -16.93 4.86 -28.77
N GLU A 41 -16.42 5.99 -28.29
CA GLU A 41 -16.50 6.40 -26.89
C GLU A 41 -17.95 6.58 -26.43
N SER A 42 -18.84 7.08 -27.28
CA SER A 42 -20.27 7.21 -26.94
C SER A 42 -20.99 5.87 -26.76
N PHE A 43 -20.46 4.80 -27.36
CA PHE A 43 -20.97 3.44 -27.20
C PHE A 43 -20.28 2.65 -26.07
N ARG A 44 -19.20 3.18 -25.49
CA ARG A 44 -18.64 2.58 -24.28
C ARG A 44 -19.61 2.87 -23.14
N GLU A 45 -20.17 1.81 -22.55
CA GLU A 45 -21.01 1.94 -21.38
C GLU A 45 -20.21 2.65 -20.27
N PRO A 46 -20.62 3.86 -19.83
CA PRO A 46 -19.94 4.50 -18.72
C PRO A 46 -20.09 3.60 -17.49
N LEU A 47 -19.07 3.57 -16.64
CA LEU A 47 -19.18 2.94 -15.33
C LEU A 47 -20.28 3.65 -14.53
N ILE A 48 -21.48 3.06 -14.50
CA ILE A 48 -22.59 3.58 -13.72
C ILE A 48 -22.46 3.04 -12.31
N LEU A 49 -22.00 3.89 -11.39
CA LEU A 49 -22.12 3.60 -9.97
C LEU A 49 -23.59 3.78 -9.55
N PRO A 50 -24.23 2.77 -8.93
CA PRO A 50 -25.58 2.92 -8.39
C PRO A 50 -25.66 4.16 -7.48
N THR A 51 -26.75 4.93 -7.60
CA THR A 51 -26.91 6.21 -6.89
C THR A 51 -26.69 6.07 -5.38
N ALA A 52 -27.24 5.00 -4.78
CA ALA A 52 -27.07 4.71 -3.35
C ALA A 52 -25.60 4.45 -2.95
N LEU A 53 -24.80 3.82 -3.82
CA LEU A 53 -23.38 3.59 -3.57
C LEU A 53 -22.61 4.91 -3.65
N ARG A 54 -22.90 5.73 -4.66
CA ARG A 54 -22.28 7.04 -4.84
C ARG A 54 -22.54 7.96 -3.65
N GLU A 55 -23.76 7.98 -3.11
CA GLU A 55 -24.11 8.78 -1.93
C GLU A 55 -23.35 8.33 -0.68
N ARG A 56 -23.24 7.01 -0.45
CA ARG A 56 -22.43 6.47 0.65
C ARG A 56 -20.97 6.85 0.55
N ILE A 57 -20.38 6.73 -0.64
CA ILE A 57 -19.00 7.13 -0.90
C ILE A 57 -18.82 8.64 -0.65
N LYS A 58 -19.75 9.46 -1.14
CA LYS A 58 -19.71 10.92 -0.94
C LYS A 58 -19.72 11.28 0.55
N MET A 59 -20.61 10.69 1.34
CA MET A 59 -20.65 10.91 2.80
C MET A 59 -19.35 10.50 3.49
N TYR A 60 -18.72 9.41 3.04
CA TYR A 60 -17.46 8.95 3.62
C TYR A 60 -16.29 9.86 3.23
N ALA A 61 -16.26 10.33 1.97
CA ALA A 61 -15.25 11.25 1.48
C ALA A 61 -15.32 12.60 2.21
N GLU A 62 -16.51 13.16 2.41
CA GLU A 62 -16.73 14.41 3.16
C GLU A 62 -16.24 14.32 4.61
N ARG A 63 -16.37 13.17 5.27
CA ARG A 63 -15.86 12.96 6.65
C ARG A 63 -14.34 12.93 6.73
N ASN A 64 -13.65 12.67 5.62
CA ASN A 64 -12.20 12.56 5.55
C ASN A 64 -11.60 13.73 4.75
N ASP A 65 -12.35 14.82 4.53
CA ASP A 65 -11.95 16.00 3.77
C ASP A 65 -11.49 15.69 2.33
N ARG A 66 -12.09 14.67 1.70
CA ARG A 66 -11.77 14.22 0.33
C ARG A 66 -12.93 14.39 -0.62
N THR A 67 -12.63 14.42 -1.91
CA THR A 67 -13.66 14.34 -2.95
C THR A 67 -14.13 12.89 -3.15
N ALA A 68 -15.37 12.70 -3.61
CA ALA A 68 -15.90 11.36 -3.89
C ALA A 68 -15.01 10.59 -4.90
N ASN A 69 -14.47 11.29 -5.91
CA ASN A 69 -13.58 10.69 -6.90
C ASN A 69 -12.25 10.26 -6.27
N GLU A 70 -11.69 11.06 -5.37
CA GLU A 70 -10.46 10.71 -4.67
C GLU A 70 -10.63 9.50 -3.76
N GLU A 71 -11.74 9.40 -3.03
CA GLU A 71 -12.02 8.22 -2.20
C GLU A 71 -12.29 6.98 -3.06
N ILE A 72 -12.96 7.12 -4.20
CA ILE A 72 -13.10 6.03 -5.19
C ILE A 72 -11.73 5.56 -5.66
N LEU A 73 -10.87 6.48 -6.11
CA LEU A 73 -9.53 6.13 -6.58
C LEU A 73 -8.69 5.49 -5.49
N ARG A 74 -8.79 5.96 -4.24
CA ARG A 74 -8.09 5.38 -3.10
C ARG A 74 -8.53 3.95 -2.84
N LEU A 75 -9.85 3.71 -2.83
CA LEU A 75 -10.40 2.37 -2.66
C LEU A 75 -9.99 1.47 -3.82
N LEU A 76 -10.11 1.95 -5.06
CA LEU A 76 -9.74 1.16 -6.23
C LEU A 76 -8.24 0.84 -6.27
N ASN A 77 -7.36 1.79 -5.98
CA ASN A 77 -5.91 1.51 -5.92
C ASN A 77 -5.55 0.54 -4.80
N ARG A 78 -6.29 0.56 -3.69
CA ARG A 78 -6.09 -0.36 -2.57
C ARG A 78 -6.55 -1.78 -2.91
N GLU A 79 -7.75 -1.92 -3.48
CA GLU A 79 -8.33 -3.24 -3.80
C GLU A 79 -7.78 -3.82 -5.11
N PHE A 80 -7.35 -2.97 -6.04
CA PHE A 80 -6.81 -3.32 -7.35
C PHE A 80 -5.45 -2.66 -7.57
N PRO A 81 -4.41 -3.09 -6.83
CA PRO A 81 -3.05 -2.61 -7.05
C PRO A 81 -2.58 -2.93 -8.47
N VAL A 82 -1.66 -2.10 -8.99
CA VAL A 82 -1.00 -2.35 -10.28
C VAL A 82 -0.34 -3.72 -10.24
N GLN A 83 -0.63 -4.53 -11.25
CA GLN A 83 -0.01 -5.83 -11.41
C GLN A 83 1.25 -5.69 -12.26
N TRP A 84 2.31 -6.39 -11.88
CA TRP A 84 3.59 -6.39 -12.60
C TRP A 84 3.91 -7.82 -13.06
N PRO A 85 4.44 -8.02 -14.28
CA PRO A 85 4.96 -9.32 -14.71
C PRO A 85 6.14 -9.77 -13.84
N ALA A 86 6.20 -11.06 -13.52
CA ALA A 86 7.30 -11.64 -12.76
C ALA A 86 8.65 -11.44 -13.45
N SER A 87 8.67 -11.46 -14.79
CA SER A 87 9.88 -11.21 -15.59
C SER A 87 10.49 -9.83 -15.32
N GLU A 88 9.67 -8.77 -15.35
CA GLU A 88 10.14 -7.39 -15.09
C GLU A 88 10.70 -7.25 -13.67
N ARG A 89 10.07 -7.92 -12.70
CA ARG A 89 10.52 -7.86 -11.32
C ARG A 89 11.82 -8.66 -11.09
N LEU A 90 11.97 -9.81 -11.74
CA LEU A 90 13.19 -10.61 -11.68
C LEU A 90 14.38 -9.89 -12.34
N GLU A 91 14.15 -9.17 -13.44
CA GLU A 91 15.17 -8.33 -14.07
C GLU A 91 15.65 -7.23 -13.12
N TYR A 92 14.72 -6.51 -12.48
CA TYR A 92 15.07 -5.50 -11.48
C TYR A 92 15.89 -6.05 -10.31
N LEU A 93 15.51 -7.23 -9.78
CA LEU A 93 16.27 -7.89 -8.72
C LEU A 93 17.66 -8.33 -9.18
N ALA A 94 17.80 -8.78 -10.43
CA ALA A 94 19.08 -9.16 -11.00
C ALA A 94 20.00 -7.94 -11.17
N ASP A 95 19.47 -6.79 -11.58
CA ASP A 95 20.21 -5.53 -11.68
C ASP A 95 20.72 -5.07 -10.31
N LEU A 96 19.85 -5.10 -9.28
CA LEU A 96 20.26 -4.77 -7.90
C LEU A 96 21.35 -5.72 -7.38
N LEU A 97 21.23 -7.01 -7.67
CA LEU A 97 22.25 -8.00 -7.30
C LEU A 97 23.57 -7.76 -8.04
N GLY A 98 23.50 -7.30 -9.30
CA GLY A 98 24.66 -6.83 -10.06
C GLY A 98 25.36 -5.66 -9.36
N ILE A 99 24.60 -4.67 -8.88
CA ILE A 99 25.12 -3.50 -8.16
C ILE A 99 25.80 -3.93 -6.86
N ILE A 100 25.17 -4.78 -6.04
CA ILE A 100 25.77 -5.31 -4.80
C ILE A 100 27.08 -6.04 -5.08
N LYS A 101 27.14 -6.83 -6.15
CA LYS A 101 28.35 -7.57 -6.53
C LYS A 101 29.50 -6.65 -6.94
N THR A 102 29.22 -5.44 -7.44
CA THR A 102 30.25 -4.45 -7.77
C THR A 102 30.76 -3.64 -6.57
N GLY A 103 30.06 -3.69 -5.43
CA GLY A 103 30.50 -3.09 -4.17
C GLY A 103 29.43 -3.24 -3.10
N ALA A 104 29.77 -3.87 -1.98
CA ALA A 104 28.88 -4.00 -0.84
C ALA A 104 28.83 -2.67 -0.09
N SER A 105 27.80 -1.85 -0.37
CA SER A 105 27.38 -0.81 0.57
C SER A 105 26.13 -1.29 1.30
N ASP A 106 26.00 -0.91 2.57
CA ASP A 106 24.83 -1.25 3.39
C ASP A 106 23.53 -0.72 2.77
N GLU A 107 23.58 0.44 2.10
CA GLU A 107 22.44 1.02 1.39
C GLU A 107 21.96 0.14 0.23
N HIS A 108 22.87 -0.41 -0.58
CA HIS A 108 22.48 -1.29 -1.68
C HIS A 108 21.94 -2.64 -1.18
N ILE A 109 22.52 -3.18 -0.11
CA ILE A 109 22.04 -4.40 0.54
C ILE A 109 20.62 -4.19 1.08
N ASN A 110 20.38 -3.09 1.78
CA ASN A 110 19.05 -2.74 2.30
C ASN A 110 18.04 -2.57 1.16
N ASN A 111 18.41 -1.88 0.08
CA ASN A 111 17.54 -1.69 -1.09
C ASN A 111 17.20 -3.02 -1.78
N PHE A 112 18.15 -3.96 -1.87
CA PHE A 112 17.89 -5.28 -2.41
C PHE A 112 16.99 -6.11 -1.50
N THR A 113 17.24 -6.13 -0.19
CA THR A 113 16.40 -6.83 0.77
C THR A 113 14.96 -6.31 0.70
N ALA A 114 14.78 -4.99 0.73
CA ALA A 114 13.45 -4.36 0.58
C ALA A 114 12.79 -4.73 -0.76
N ALA A 115 13.54 -4.75 -1.86
CA ALA A 115 13.02 -5.13 -3.17
C ALA A 115 12.59 -6.61 -3.23
N VAL A 116 13.35 -7.51 -2.60
CA VAL A 116 13.01 -8.94 -2.52
C VAL A 116 11.74 -9.13 -1.68
N GLU A 117 11.65 -8.48 -0.53
CA GLU A 117 10.47 -8.53 0.34
C GLU A 117 9.21 -8.03 -0.37
N GLU A 118 9.29 -6.89 -1.06
CA GLU A 118 8.20 -6.33 -1.84
C GLU A 118 7.76 -7.29 -2.97
N THR A 119 8.72 -7.98 -3.60
CA THR A 119 8.43 -8.97 -4.64
C THR A 119 7.67 -10.16 -4.06
N LEU A 120 8.13 -10.70 -2.93
CA LEU A 120 7.52 -11.86 -2.28
C LEU A 120 6.12 -11.51 -1.74
N ASP A 121 5.92 -10.31 -1.20
CA ASP A 121 4.60 -9.78 -0.85
C ASP A 121 3.71 -9.58 -2.08
N GLY A 122 4.30 -9.10 -3.18
CA GLY A 122 3.62 -9.00 -4.48
C GLY A 122 3.16 -10.35 -5.02
N ILE A 123 3.95 -11.41 -4.84
CA ILE A 123 3.60 -12.78 -5.19
C ILE A 123 2.48 -13.30 -4.28
N ALA A 124 2.52 -13.02 -2.97
CA ALA A 124 1.48 -13.40 -2.02
C ALA A 124 0.14 -12.75 -2.33
N SER A 125 0.15 -11.43 -2.54
CA SER A 125 -1.02 -10.62 -2.84
C SER A 125 -1.56 -10.82 -4.27
N GLY A 126 -0.77 -11.37 -5.18
CA GLY A 126 -1.17 -11.58 -6.58
C GLY A 126 -0.94 -10.37 -7.48
N ARG A 127 -0.17 -9.39 -7.00
CA ARG A 127 0.35 -8.29 -7.81
C ARG A 127 1.35 -8.79 -8.85
N VAL A 128 2.11 -9.84 -8.52
CA VAL A 128 3.08 -10.43 -9.46
C VAL A 128 2.39 -11.51 -10.31
N THR A 129 2.36 -11.29 -11.63
CA THR A 129 1.70 -12.15 -12.61
C THR A 129 2.71 -12.97 -13.42
N GLY A 130 2.26 -14.06 -14.06
CA GLY A 130 3.12 -14.88 -14.93
C GLY A 130 3.91 -15.99 -14.22
N LEU A 131 3.62 -16.26 -12.95
CA LEU A 131 4.12 -17.43 -12.23
C LEU A 131 3.09 -18.57 -12.28
N GLU A 132 3.59 -19.80 -12.39
CA GLU A 132 2.77 -21.00 -12.23
C GLU A 132 2.28 -21.12 -10.77
N GLU A 133 1.04 -21.58 -10.57
CA GLU A 133 0.39 -21.63 -9.26
C GLU A 133 1.16 -22.50 -8.24
N ASP A 134 1.81 -23.56 -8.71
CA ASP A 134 2.63 -24.43 -7.86
C ASP A 134 3.95 -23.75 -7.44
N ALA A 135 4.56 -22.96 -8.32
CA ALA A 135 5.76 -22.18 -8.00
C ALA A 135 5.43 -21.10 -6.97
N ARG A 136 4.28 -20.44 -7.14
CA ARG A 136 3.74 -19.46 -6.20
C ARG A 136 3.54 -20.04 -4.81
N LYS A 137 2.86 -21.18 -4.69
CA LYS A 137 2.63 -21.85 -3.40
C LYS A 137 3.92 -22.22 -2.67
N ARG A 138 4.92 -22.73 -3.39
CA ARG A 138 6.23 -23.09 -2.78
C ARG A 138 6.97 -21.86 -2.26
N LEU A 139 7.00 -20.78 -3.03
CA LEU A 139 7.62 -19.52 -2.61
C LEU A 139 6.92 -18.94 -1.37
N LEU A 140 5.60 -19.01 -1.31
CA LEU A 140 4.83 -18.54 -0.16
C LEU A 140 5.08 -19.36 1.10
N ALA A 141 5.17 -20.68 0.97
CA ALA A 141 5.52 -21.55 2.10
C ALA A 141 6.92 -21.22 2.65
N LEU A 142 7.92 -21.09 1.78
CA LEU A 142 9.28 -20.73 2.19
C LEU A 142 9.36 -19.35 2.84
N TRP A 143 8.62 -18.37 2.30
CA TRP A 143 8.58 -17.01 2.84
C TRP A 143 7.91 -16.96 4.21
N LYS A 144 6.82 -17.72 4.39
CA LYS A 144 6.14 -17.85 5.69
C LYS A 144 7.06 -18.44 6.75
N ASP A 145 7.76 -19.53 6.42
CA ASP A 145 8.73 -20.17 7.33
C ASP A 145 9.93 -19.26 7.65
N TYR A 146 10.31 -18.35 6.75
CA TYR A 146 11.33 -17.35 7.02
C TYR A 146 10.83 -16.29 8.01
N LYS A 147 9.65 -15.70 7.76
CA LYS A 147 9.07 -14.69 8.64
C LYS A 147 8.79 -15.21 10.05
N GLU A 148 8.26 -16.43 10.16
CA GLU A 148 8.01 -17.04 11.48
C GLU A 148 9.30 -17.21 12.29
N ARG A 149 10.45 -17.44 11.63
CA ARG A 149 11.75 -17.50 12.30
C ARG A 149 12.25 -16.12 12.72
N GLU A 150 12.15 -15.14 11.84
CA GLU A 150 12.55 -13.76 12.14
C GLU A 150 11.71 -13.17 13.29
N ASP A 151 10.39 -13.37 13.25
CA ASP A 151 9.45 -12.93 14.29
C ASP A 151 9.73 -13.61 15.63
N TRP A 152 10.09 -14.90 15.62
CA TRP A 152 10.44 -15.63 16.83
C TRP A 152 11.76 -15.15 17.43
N GLU A 153 12.79 -14.92 16.60
CA GLU A 153 14.07 -14.35 17.04
C GLU A 153 13.88 -12.93 17.61
N ALA A 154 13.04 -12.11 16.99
CA ALA A 154 12.69 -10.78 17.48
C ALA A 154 11.91 -10.83 18.81
N TYR A 155 10.97 -11.77 18.95
CA TYR A 155 10.23 -11.99 20.18
C TYR A 155 11.13 -12.45 21.33
N GLU A 156 12.03 -13.41 21.09
CA GLU A 156 12.99 -13.89 22.09
C GLU A 156 13.99 -12.80 22.48
N ALA A 157 14.47 -12.00 21.52
CA ALA A 157 15.37 -10.87 21.82
C ALA A 157 14.66 -9.79 22.66
N ALA A 158 13.42 -9.44 22.33
CA ALA A 158 12.61 -8.49 23.10
C ALA A 158 12.28 -9.02 24.50
N LYS A 159 11.97 -10.31 24.63
CA LYS A 159 11.69 -10.97 25.90
C LYS A 159 12.93 -11.04 26.79
N SER A 160 14.08 -11.44 26.25
CA SER A 160 15.36 -11.44 26.99
C SER A 160 15.71 -10.05 27.51
N ALA A 161 15.47 -9.00 26.71
CA ALA A 161 15.70 -7.62 27.14
C ALA A 161 14.79 -7.17 28.29
N VAL A 162 13.62 -7.79 28.45
CA VAL A 162 12.67 -7.54 29.56
C VAL A 162 13.00 -8.42 30.77
N ASP A 163 13.43 -9.67 30.57
CA ASP A 163 13.85 -10.59 31.64
C ASP A 163 15.13 -10.10 32.36
N ASP A 164 15.95 -9.28 31.69
CA ASP A 164 17.15 -8.66 32.26
C ASP A 164 16.86 -7.43 33.15
N LEU A 165 15.59 -6.96 33.19
CA LEU A 165 15.17 -5.83 34.04
C LEU A 165 14.89 -6.30 35.48
N ASP A 166 15.25 -5.48 36.46
CA ASP A 166 14.84 -5.74 37.84
C ASP A 166 13.38 -5.32 38.11
N LEU A 167 12.82 -5.77 39.25
CA LEU A 167 11.42 -5.51 39.61
C LEU A 167 11.06 -4.02 39.64
N GLU A 168 12.02 -3.15 39.95
CA GLU A 168 11.84 -1.70 40.02
C GLU A 168 11.84 -1.06 38.62
N GLU A 169 12.67 -1.58 37.71
CA GLU A 169 12.74 -1.19 36.30
C GLU A 169 11.51 -1.63 35.51
N VAL A 170 10.96 -2.82 35.79
CA VAL A 170 9.70 -3.30 35.19
C VAL A 170 8.52 -2.42 35.62
N GLU A 171 8.39 -2.12 36.91
CA GLU A 171 7.31 -1.25 37.42
C GLU A 171 7.40 0.18 36.86
N SER A 172 8.62 0.67 36.64
CA SER A 172 8.84 1.98 36.01
C SER A 172 8.41 1.95 34.54
N LEU A 173 8.86 0.96 33.78
CA LEU A 173 8.52 0.77 32.36
C LEU A 173 7.00 0.71 32.15
N GLU A 174 6.28 -0.04 32.98
CA GLU A 174 4.81 -0.13 32.90
C GLU A 174 4.09 1.18 33.24
N ARG A 175 4.67 2.00 34.13
CA ARG A 175 4.04 3.23 34.63
C ARG A 175 4.31 4.44 33.73
N ASN A 176 5.49 4.55 33.11
CA ASN A 176 5.93 5.76 32.42
C ASN A 176 6.60 5.51 31.05
N GLY A 177 6.79 4.25 30.64
CA GLY A 177 7.44 3.89 29.39
C GLY A 177 8.95 4.03 29.37
N THR A 178 9.61 4.24 30.52
CA THR A 178 11.06 4.36 30.67
C THR A 178 11.58 3.53 31.85
N THR A 179 12.84 3.09 31.80
CA THR A 179 13.49 2.30 32.87
C THR A 179 14.26 3.17 33.88
N GLU A 180 14.08 4.50 33.86
CA GLU A 180 14.81 5.41 34.76
C GLU A 180 14.33 5.26 36.21
N LYS A 181 15.27 4.93 37.11
CA LYS A 181 15.02 4.81 38.55
C LYS A 181 14.83 6.19 39.18
N PHE A 182 13.64 6.45 39.74
CA PHE A 182 13.37 7.68 40.49
C PHE A 182 13.82 7.52 41.94
N ALA A 183 14.94 8.16 42.32
CA ALA A 183 15.39 8.24 43.70
C ALA A 183 14.53 9.22 44.53
N GLU A 184 13.26 8.92 44.74
CA GLU A 184 12.43 9.68 45.68
C GLU A 184 12.60 9.13 47.10
N ARG A 185 12.98 10.00 48.05
CA ARG A 185 13.05 9.66 49.48
C ARG A 185 11.67 9.18 49.95
N PRO A 186 11.59 8.15 50.81
CA PRO A 186 10.31 7.66 51.29
C PRO A 186 9.56 8.81 51.97
N ILE A 187 8.38 9.13 51.45
CA ILE A 187 7.49 10.12 52.03
C ILE A 187 7.08 9.55 53.40
N LYS A 188 7.48 10.23 54.47
CA LYS A 188 7.03 9.91 55.82
C LYS A 188 5.51 10.02 55.81
N ASN A 189 4.82 8.91 56.07
CA ASN A 189 3.36 8.83 56.07
C ASN A 189 2.75 10.01 56.86
N PRO A 190 1.90 10.86 56.25
CA PRO A 190 1.26 11.97 56.97
C PRO A 190 0.14 11.50 57.91
N TYR A 191 -0.21 10.21 57.89
CA TYR A 191 -1.05 9.56 58.89
C TYR A 191 -0.18 8.62 59.73
N GLY A 192 0.64 9.23 60.59
CA GLY A 192 1.13 8.53 61.76
C GLY A 192 -0.06 8.29 62.69
N ASP A 193 -0.56 7.06 62.71
CA ASP A 193 -1.29 6.57 63.87
C ASP A 193 -0.27 6.45 65.00
N ASP A 194 -0.15 7.53 65.77
CA ASP A 194 0.19 7.43 67.18
C ASP A 194 -0.95 6.63 67.84
N ASP A 195 -0.79 5.32 68.03
CA ASP A 195 -1.50 4.63 69.11
C ASP A 195 -0.55 3.67 69.83
N ASP A 196 -0.14 4.15 71.00
CA ASP A 196 0.61 3.44 72.01
C ASP A 196 -0.28 2.38 72.70
N GLY A 197 0.22 1.14 72.75
CA GLY A 197 -0.18 0.11 73.73
C GLY A 197 -1.24 -0.88 73.22
N ILE A 198 -1.17 -2.18 73.50
CA ILE A 198 -0.64 -2.86 74.68
C ILE A 198 -0.34 -4.33 74.31
N PRO A 199 0.78 -4.96 74.73
CA PRO A 199 0.83 -6.41 74.90
C PRO A 199 0.48 -6.78 76.36
N PHE A 200 -0.30 -7.86 76.50
CA PHE A 200 -0.78 -8.49 77.74
C PHE A 200 0.15 -8.40 78.97
#